data_AF-A0A1H7VLZ2-F1
#
_entry.id   AF-A0A1H7VLZ2-F1
#
_cell.length_a   1.000
_cell.length_b   1.000
_cell.length_c   1.000
_cell.angle_alpha   90.00
_cell.angle_beta   90.00
_cell.angle_gamma   90.00
#
_symmetry.space_group_name_H-M   'P 1'
#
loop_
_entity.id
_entity.type
_entity.pdbx_description
1 polymer ?
#
loop_
_entity_poly.entity_id
_entity_poly.type
_entity_poly.pdbx_seq_one_letter_code
_entity_poly.pdbx_strand_id
1 'polypeptide(L)'
;MNDFVENRVLSYSGAFLKRKMDVNKDGVGDYIEVLGGKYSLKSIVIRDGLNNKTLWKNNILFDDGFNNCQYSEFKNIAISENNFTLEYNTCADNSMLGHRYTTFRVDSKNEPVVIQDNYLVNELNGKDNKKPKKINCMSNSKVFFSTYRGRCG
;
A
#
# COMPACT_ATOMS: atom_id res chain seq x y z
N MET A 1 -25.57 -17.68 -13.35
CA MET A 1 -25.18 -16.49 -12.58
C MET A 1 -24.91 -16.93 -11.15
N ASN A 2 -23.68 -17.35 -10.84
CA ASN A 2 -23.21 -17.60 -9.47
C ASN A 2 -21.67 -17.73 -9.44
N ASP A 3 -20.95 -16.82 -10.11
CA ASP A 3 -19.47 -16.83 -10.18
C ASP A 3 -18.82 -15.71 -9.36
N PHE A 4 -19.37 -15.37 -8.19
CA PHE A 4 -18.87 -14.22 -7.42
C PHE A 4 -18.32 -14.51 -6.03
N VAL A 5 -18.25 -15.77 -5.58
CA VAL A 5 -17.89 -16.07 -4.17
C VAL A 5 -16.72 -17.05 -3.99
N GLU A 6 -16.31 -17.83 -4.99
CA GLU A 6 -15.25 -18.82 -4.81
C GLU A 6 -13.95 -18.46 -5.55
N ASN A 7 -13.30 -17.39 -5.10
CA ASN A 7 -11.86 -17.23 -5.29
C ASN A 7 -11.17 -16.57 -4.08
N ARG A 8 -11.66 -16.88 -2.88
CA ARG A 8 -10.79 -16.86 -1.69
C ARG A 8 -9.95 -18.12 -1.71
N VAL A 9 -9.00 -18.17 -2.64
CA VAL A 9 -7.94 -19.17 -2.63
C VAL A 9 -7.12 -18.91 -1.36
N LEU A 10 -7.40 -19.70 -0.32
CA LEU A 10 -6.45 -20.00 0.75
C LEU A 10 -5.28 -20.78 0.13
N SER A 11 -4.46 -20.09 -0.66
CA SER A 11 -3.18 -20.63 -1.11
C SER A 11 -2.18 -20.30 -0.02
N TYR A 12 -1.57 -21.36 0.54
CA TYR A 12 -0.38 -21.30 1.38
C TYR A 12 0.78 -20.61 0.65
N SER A 13 0.71 -19.30 0.57
CA SER A 13 1.80 -18.37 0.33
C SER A 13 1.66 -17.34 1.44
N GLY A 14 2.72 -16.99 2.16
CA GLY A 14 2.66 -16.09 3.33
C GLY A 14 2.18 -14.64 3.06
N ALA A 15 1.48 -14.40 1.96
CA ALA A 15 0.80 -13.17 1.60
C ALA A 15 -0.70 -13.25 2.00
N PHE A 16 -1.20 -12.28 2.74
CA PHE A 16 -2.64 -12.22 3.07
C PHE A 16 -3.46 -11.43 2.04
N LEU A 17 -2.81 -10.63 1.19
CA LEU A 17 -3.45 -9.93 0.07
C LEU A 17 -2.53 -9.96 -1.16
N LYS A 18 -3.11 -10.24 -2.32
CA LYS A 18 -2.39 -10.37 -3.60
C LYS A 18 -3.21 -9.75 -4.74
N ARG A 19 -2.59 -8.94 -5.59
CA ARG A 19 -3.18 -8.42 -6.84
C ARG A 19 -2.24 -8.62 -8.01
N LYS A 20 -2.80 -8.73 -9.21
CA LYS A 20 -2.05 -8.94 -10.46
C LYS A 20 -2.06 -7.69 -11.32
N MET A 21 -0.89 -7.27 -11.82
CA MET A 21 -0.70 -6.12 -12.70
C MET A 21 0.64 -6.28 -13.43
N ASP A 22 0.73 -5.92 -14.71
CA ASP A 22 2.03 -5.75 -15.38
C ASP A 22 2.69 -4.45 -14.87
N VAL A 23 3.59 -4.58 -13.90
CA VAL A 23 4.21 -3.45 -13.20
C VAL A 23 5.43 -2.96 -13.97
N ASN A 24 6.23 -3.86 -14.53
CA ASN A 24 7.45 -3.49 -15.26
C ASN A 24 7.21 -3.22 -16.77
N LYS A 25 5.98 -3.38 -17.27
CA LYS A 25 5.55 -3.19 -18.67
C LYS A 25 6.27 -4.10 -19.66
N ASP A 26 6.59 -5.33 -19.26
CA ASP A 26 7.18 -6.33 -20.14
C ASP A 26 6.15 -7.22 -20.86
N GLY A 27 4.86 -7.00 -20.62
CA GLY A 27 3.76 -7.77 -21.19
C GLY A 27 3.37 -9.00 -20.35
N VAL A 28 4.04 -9.26 -19.23
CA VAL A 28 3.73 -10.32 -18.27
C VAL A 28 3.08 -9.71 -17.02
N GLY A 29 2.01 -10.33 -16.53
CA GLY A 29 1.34 -9.84 -15.32
C GLY A 29 2.08 -10.24 -14.04
N ASP A 30 2.65 -9.26 -13.35
CA ASP A 30 3.32 -9.38 -12.04
C ASP A 30 2.33 -9.47 -10.88
N TYR A 31 2.86 -9.78 -9.69
CA TYR A 31 2.09 -9.87 -8.44
C TYR A 31 2.54 -8.83 -7.42
N ILE A 32 1.61 -8.00 -6.96
CA ILE A 32 1.77 -7.12 -5.80
C ILE A 32 1.19 -7.85 -4.59
N GLU A 33 2.06 -8.19 -3.63
CA GLU A 33 1.78 -9.05 -2.50
C GLU A 33 2.03 -8.33 -1.18
N VAL A 34 1.07 -8.40 -0.26
CA VAL A 34 1.25 -7.93 1.12
C VAL A 34 1.51 -9.13 2.01
N LEU A 35 2.70 -9.17 2.60
CA LEU A 35 3.17 -10.25 3.47
C LEU A 35 2.94 -9.90 4.93
N GLY A 36 2.61 -10.92 5.73
CA GLY A 36 2.32 -10.78 7.16
C GLY A 36 0.88 -11.19 7.50
N GLY A 37 0.41 -10.75 8.67
CA GLY A 37 -1.00 -10.86 9.08
C GLY A 37 -1.71 -9.52 9.00
N LYS A 38 -3.04 -9.54 9.07
CA LYS A 38 -3.89 -8.33 9.00
C LYS A 38 -3.45 -7.18 9.94
N TYR A 39 -2.94 -7.54 11.12
CA TYR A 39 -2.44 -6.64 12.16
C TYR A 39 -0.93 -6.81 12.44
N SER A 40 -0.22 -7.54 11.57
CA SER A 40 1.21 -7.85 11.70
C SER A 40 1.86 -7.83 10.31
N LEU A 41 1.69 -6.69 9.64
CA LEU A 41 2.20 -6.43 8.30
C LEU A 41 3.73 -6.44 8.33
N LYS A 42 4.36 -7.11 7.37
CA LYS A 42 5.83 -7.26 7.32
C LYS A 42 6.45 -6.54 6.14
N SER A 43 5.86 -6.68 4.96
CA SER A 43 6.37 -6.04 3.74
C SER A 43 5.36 -6.12 2.62
N ILE A 44 5.52 -5.22 1.65
CA ILE A 44 4.90 -5.35 0.33
C ILE A 44 5.98 -5.78 -0.66
N VAL A 45 5.69 -6.79 -1.47
CA VAL A 45 6.62 -7.35 -2.45
C VAL A 45 5.97 -7.33 -3.82
N ILE A 46 6.72 -6.93 -4.83
CA ILE A 46 6.33 -7.04 -6.23
C ILE A 46 7.15 -8.18 -6.83
N ARG A 47 6.48 -9.21 -7.34
CA ARG A 47 7.11 -10.40 -7.95
C ARG A 47 6.79 -10.50 -9.42
N ASP A 48 7.82 -10.85 -10.19
CA ASP A 48 7.72 -11.21 -11.59
C ASP A 48 6.70 -12.33 -11.80
N GLY A 49 5.81 -12.15 -12.77
CA GLY A 49 4.73 -13.09 -13.06
C GLY A 49 5.17 -14.46 -13.62
N LEU A 50 6.34 -14.53 -14.26
CA LEU A 50 6.84 -15.71 -14.96
C LEU A 50 7.66 -16.62 -14.05
N ASN A 51 8.58 -16.03 -13.28
CA ASN A 51 9.56 -16.77 -12.48
C ASN A 51 9.46 -16.49 -10.97
N ASN A 52 8.50 -15.67 -10.52
CA ASN A 52 8.29 -15.27 -9.12
C ASN A 52 9.49 -14.56 -8.46
N LYS A 53 10.47 -14.10 -9.24
CA LYS A 53 11.59 -13.29 -8.75
C LYS A 53 11.06 -12.00 -8.14
N THR A 54 11.62 -11.60 -7.00
CA THR A 54 11.35 -10.28 -6.43
C THR A 54 11.87 -9.20 -7.38
N LEU A 55 10.97 -8.38 -7.90
CA LEU A 55 11.31 -7.16 -8.63
C LEU A 55 11.63 -6.04 -7.63
N TRP A 56 10.72 -5.79 -6.69
CA TRP A 56 10.86 -4.77 -5.66
C TRP A 56 10.27 -5.22 -4.32
N LYS A 57 10.78 -4.66 -3.22
CA LYS A 57 10.30 -4.92 -1.86
C LYS A 57 10.31 -3.64 -1.06
N ASN A 58 9.24 -3.43 -0.29
CA ASN A 58 9.14 -2.38 0.72
C ASN A 58 8.80 -3.02 2.07
N ASN A 59 9.78 -3.03 2.98
CA ASN A 59 9.60 -3.37 4.40
C ASN A 59 9.58 -2.14 5.31
N ILE A 60 9.94 -0.96 4.80
CA ILE A 60 10.10 0.28 5.58
C ILE A 60 8.73 0.91 5.89
N LEU A 61 7.73 0.69 5.05
CA LEU A 61 6.35 1.14 5.25
C LEU A 61 5.76 0.70 6.60
N PHE A 62 6.23 -0.44 7.13
CA PHE A 62 5.77 -1.02 8.39
C PHE A 62 6.86 -0.99 9.49
N ASP A 63 7.90 -0.17 9.33
CA ASP A 63 8.95 -0.03 10.35
C ASP A 63 8.54 1.02 11.39
N ASP A 64 8.16 0.53 12.58
CA ASP A 64 7.43 1.26 13.62
C ASP A 64 8.27 2.24 14.48
N GLY A 65 9.55 2.46 14.14
CA GLY A 65 10.50 3.18 15.01
C GLY A 65 10.25 4.67 15.28
N PHE A 66 9.24 5.32 14.69
CA PHE A 66 9.16 6.79 14.67
C PHE A 66 8.25 7.43 15.72
N ASN A 67 7.13 6.83 16.13
CA ASN A 67 6.09 7.55 16.90
C ASN A 67 5.39 6.79 18.04
N ASN A 68 5.88 5.62 18.48
CA ASN A 68 5.24 4.79 19.54
C ASN A 68 3.75 4.43 19.29
N CYS A 69 3.20 4.71 18.10
CA CYS A 69 1.86 4.34 17.69
C CYS A 69 1.96 3.14 16.75
N GLN A 70 1.67 1.95 17.29
CA GLN A 70 1.84 0.66 16.63
C GLN A 70 0.51 0.18 16.01
N TYR A 71 -0.04 0.97 15.09
CA TYR A 71 -1.23 0.54 14.35
C TYR A 71 -1.03 0.70 12.84
N SER A 72 -0.99 -0.44 12.17
CA SER A 72 -1.14 -0.53 10.73
C SER A 72 -2.13 -1.64 10.37
N GLU A 73 -3.09 -1.32 9.51
CA GLU A 73 -4.05 -2.29 8.97
C GLU A 73 -4.15 -2.07 7.48
N PHE A 74 -3.88 -3.11 6.69
CA PHE A 74 -3.98 -3.02 5.25
C PHE A 74 -5.41 -3.29 4.79
N LYS A 75 -5.92 -2.49 3.85
CA LYS A 75 -7.29 -2.63 3.34
C LYS A 75 -7.33 -3.22 1.94
N ASN A 76 -6.65 -2.58 0.99
CA ASN A 76 -6.81 -2.91 -0.43
C ASN A 76 -5.61 -2.47 -1.27
N ILE A 77 -5.45 -3.12 -2.42
CA ILE A 77 -4.65 -2.62 -3.54
C ILE A 77 -5.64 -2.37 -4.68
N ALA A 78 -5.82 -1.11 -5.06
CA ALA A 78 -6.60 -0.72 -6.22
C ALA A 78 -5.67 -0.54 -7.43
N ILE A 79 -6.09 -0.99 -8.61
CA ILE A 79 -5.31 -0.91 -9.85
C ILE A 79 -6.09 -0.10 -10.87
N SER A 80 -5.40 0.81 -11.57
CA SER A 80 -5.96 1.60 -12.66
C SER A 80 -4.86 1.89 -13.69
N GLU A 81 -5.01 1.34 -14.89
CA GLU A 81 -4.09 1.54 -16.03
C GLU A 81 -2.60 1.38 -15.68
N ASN A 82 -1.91 2.50 -15.46
CA ASN A 82 -0.48 2.59 -15.17
C ASN A 82 -0.20 2.92 -13.70
N ASN A 83 -1.17 2.68 -12.83
CA ASN A 83 -1.07 3.00 -11.42
C ASN A 83 -1.61 1.87 -10.55
N PHE A 84 -1.02 1.73 -9.36
CA PHE A 84 -1.66 1.03 -8.26
C PHE A 84 -1.71 1.93 -7.04
N THR A 85 -2.77 1.79 -6.24
CA THR A 85 -2.97 2.55 -5.01
C THR A 85 -3.02 1.59 -3.84
N LEU A 86 -2.19 1.85 -2.83
CA LEU A 86 -2.24 1.19 -1.54
C LEU A 86 -3.25 1.91 -0.66
N GLU A 87 -4.20 1.16 -0.12
CA GLU A 87 -5.17 1.63 0.86
C GLU A 87 -4.90 0.95 2.20
N TYR A 88 -4.59 1.74 3.22
CA TYR A 88 -4.23 1.22 4.53
C TYR A 88 -4.52 2.24 5.62
N ASN A 89 -4.73 1.75 6.84
CA ASN A 89 -4.74 2.55 8.04
C ASN A 89 -3.33 2.60 8.59
N THR A 90 -2.91 3.79 8.99
CA THR A 90 -1.66 3.98 9.71
C THR A 90 -1.85 5.09 10.73
N CYS A 91 -1.04 5.06 11.78
CA CYS A 91 -0.89 6.19 12.68
C CYS A 91 -0.42 7.43 11.90
N ALA A 92 -1.20 8.49 12.01
CA ALA A 92 -0.86 9.84 11.61
C ALA A 92 0.33 10.33 12.41
N ASP A 93 0.96 11.38 11.90
CA ASP A 93 1.74 12.28 12.73
C ASP A 93 0.88 12.75 13.92
N ASN A 94 1.43 12.76 15.13
CA ASN A 94 0.74 13.09 16.39
C ASN A 94 -0.35 12.10 16.87
N SER A 95 -0.17 10.80 16.62
CA SER A 95 -0.96 9.71 17.27
C SER A 95 -2.45 9.64 16.88
N MET A 96 -2.83 10.18 15.73
CA MET A 96 -4.21 10.05 15.21
C MET A 96 -4.32 8.84 14.28
N LEU A 97 -5.47 8.17 14.22
CA LEU A 97 -5.71 7.14 13.21
C LEU A 97 -6.22 7.79 11.92
N GLY A 98 -5.70 7.37 10.78
CA GLY A 98 -6.17 7.87 9.50
C GLY A 98 -6.04 6.88 8.37
N HIS A 99 -6.82 7.15 7.34
CA HIS A 99 -6.95 6.33 6.14
C HIS A 99 -6.05 6.91 5.06
N ARG A 100 -5.06 6.14 4.62
CA ARG A 100 -4.06 6.55 3.64
C ARG A 100 -4.32 5.92 2.28
N TYR A 101 -4.08 6.73 1.26
CA TYR A 101 -4.25 6.41 -0.15
C TYR A 101 -3.00 6.86 -0.90
N THR A 102 -2.12 5.91 -1.19
CA THR A 102 -0.85 6.20 -1.86
C THR A 102 -0.82 5.54 -3.22
N THR A 103 -0.75 6.36 -4.27
CA THR A 103 -0.75 5.92 -5.66
C THR A 103 0.67 5.95 -6.20
N PHE A 104 1.07 4.80 -6.74
CA PHE A 104 2.33 4.61 -7.44
C PHE A 104 2.07 4.54 -8.93
N ARG A 105 2.82 5.31 -9.71
CA ARG A 105 2.88 5.17 -11.15
C ARG A 105 3.92 4.13 -11.51
N VAL A 106 3.55 3.25 -12.42
CA VAL A 106 4.43 2.25 -13.00
C VAL A 106 4.92 2.72 -14.36
N ASP A 107 6.13 2.32 -14.72
CA ASP A 107 6.78 2.68 -15.98
C ASP A 107 7.69 1.54 -16.43
N SER A 108 7.97 1.45 -17.72
CA SER A 108 8.70 0.35 -18.33
C SER A 108 10.07 0.14 -17.68
N LYS A 109 10.26 -1.02 -17.04
CA LYS A 109 11.47 -1.48 -16.37
C LYS A 109 11.98 -0.56 -15.24
N ASN A 110 11.17 0.41 -14.82
CA ASN A 110 11.51 1.33 -13.76
C ASN A 110 10.79 0.96 -12.48
N GLU A 111 11.42 1.25 -11.35
CA GLU A 111 10.76 1.10 -10.06
C GLU A 111 9.54 2.03 -9.95
N PRO A 112 8.40 1.54 -9.42
CA PRO A 112 7.22 2.38 -9.25
C PRO A 112 7.49 3.59 -8.36
N VAL A 113 6.88 4.72 -8.69
CA VAL A 113 7.12 6.00 -8.02
C VAL A 113 5.84 6.61 -7.49
N VAL A 114 5.89 7.20 -6.31
CA VAL A 114 4.75 7.89 -5.72
C VAL A 114 4.37 9.09 -6.60
N ILE A 115 3.11 9.14 -7.02
CA ILE A 115 2.52 10.30 -7.74
C ILE A 115 1.41 10.98 -6.95
N GLN A 116 0.87 10.30 -5.96
CA GLN A 116 -0.13 10.84 -5.06
C GLN A 116 0.02 10.18 -3.70
N ASP A 117 0.00 10.98 -2.63
CA ASP A 117 0.01 10.47 -1.27
C ASP A 117 -0.93 11.30 -0.41
N ASN A 118 -2.14 10.77 -0.23
CA ASN A 118 -3.23 11.45 0.47
C ASN A 118 -3.58 10.71 1.74
N TYR A 119 -4.00 11.49 2.73
CA TYR A 119 -4.34 10.99 4.04
C TYR A 119 -5.61 11.65 4.56
N LEU A 120 -6.55 10.85 5.09
CA LEU A 120 -7.77 11.33 5.73
C LEU A 120 -7.70 11.04 7.22
N VAL A 121 -7.71 12.09 8.04
CA VAL A 121 -7.62 11.97 9.51
C VAL A 121 -8.97 12.25 10.15
N ASN A 122 -9.36 11.36 11.06
CA ASN A 122 -10.51 11.57 11.94
C ASN A 122 -9.99 12.03 13.30
N GLU A 123 -10.54 13.11 13.86
CA GLU A 123 -10.25 13.50 15.24
C GLU A 123 -10.84 12.48 16.21
N LEU A 124 -9.99 11.81 17.00
CA LEU A 124 -10.42 10.75 17.94
C LEU A 124 -11.32 11.26 19.08
N ASN A 125 -11.37 12.57 19.34
CA ASN A 125 -11.94 13.14 20.57
C ASN A 125 -12.97 14.28 20.39
N GLY A 126 -13.62 14.46 19.23
CA GLY A 126 -14.38 15.70 19.02
C GLY A 126 -15.61 15.61 18.14
N LYS A 127 -16.71 15.05 18.69
CA LYS A 127 -18.09 15.08 18.16
C LYS A 127 -18.25 14.40 16.80
N ASP A 128 -19.18 13.45 16.71
CA ASP A 128 -19.46 12.55 15.57
C ASP A 128 -19.78 13.22 14.22
N ASN A 129 -19.65 14.54 14.08
CA ASN A 129 -20.02 15.33 12.91
C ASN A 129 -18.86 16.13 12.26
N LYS A 130 -17.60 15.97 12.71
CA LYS A 130 -16.48 16.65 12.04
C LYS A 130 -16.07 15.92 10.76
N LYS A 131 -16.07 16.65 9.64
CA LYS A 131 -15.59 16.13 8.35
C LYS A 131 -14.11 15.72 8.48
N PRO A 132 -13.70 14.56 7.94
CA PRO A 132 -12.30 14.15 7.94
C PRO A 132 -11.41 15.23 7.31
N LYS A 133 -10.26 15.50 7.93
CA LYS A 133 -9.28 16.44 7.36
C LYS A 133 -8.46 15.71 6.30
N LYS A 134 -8.42 16.25 5.08
CA LYS A 134 -7.52 15.77 4.02
C LYS A 134 -6.14 16.41 4.19
N ILE A 135 -5.12 15.58 4.18
CA ILE A 135 -3.70 15.95 4.21
C ILE A 135 -3.06 15.40 2.93
N ASN A 136 -2.27 16.23 2.25
CA ASN A 136 -1.48 15.85 1.08
C ASN A 136 -0.01 15.81 1.49
N CYS A 137 0.64 14.67 1.29
CA CYS A 137 2.00 14.41 1.73
C CYS A 137 3.00 14.32 0.57
N MET A 138 2.60 14.82 -0.60
CA MET A 138 3.48 14.88 -1.76
C MET A 138 4.69 15.75 -1.48
N SER A 139 5.87 15.16 -1.66
CA SER A 139 7.16 15.84 -1.69
C SER A 139 7.49 16.29 -3.11
N ASN A 140 8.29 17.35 -3.23
CA ASN A 140 8.89 17.73 -4.52
C ASN A 140 9.97 16.72 -4.98
N SER A 141 10.46 15.89 -4.06
CA SER A 141 11.41 14.82 -4.36
C SER A 141 10.69 13.57 -4.86
N LYS A 142 11.30 12.90 -5.84
CA LYS A 142 10.83 11.61 -6.35
C LYS A 142 11.01 10.54 -5.27
N VAL A 143 9.91 9.88 -4.87
CA VAL A 143 9.92 8.78 -3.90
C VAL A 143 9.64 7.46 -4.62
N PHE A 144 10.54 6.49 -4.45
CA PHE A 144 10.43 5.17 -5.04
C PHE A 144 9.73 4.19 -4.11
N PHE A 145 9.13 3.14 -4.68
CA PHE A 145 8.38 2.13 -3.93
C PHE A 145 9.18 1.51 -2.78
N SER A 146 10.42 1.09 -2.99
CA SER A 146 11.28 0.45 -1.98
C SER A 146 11.66 1.35 -0.82
N THR A 147 11.68 2.66 -1.04
CA THR A 147 12.07 3.67 -0.03
C THR A 147 10.87 4.40 0.57
N TYR A 148 9.66 4.13 0.09
CA TYR A 148 8.45 4.76 0.57
C TYR A 148 8.15 4.39 2.04
N ARG A 149 7.99 5.41 2.90
CA ARG A 149 7.81 5.23 4.35
C ARG A 149 6.37 5.34 4.83
N GLY A 150 5.44 5.82 4.01
CA GLY A 150 4.07 6.03 4.47
C GLY A 150 3.92 7.13 5.51
N ARG A 151 4.78 8.17 5.48
CA ARG A 151 4.80 9.31 6.45
C ARG A 151 4.93 10.65 5.74
N CYS A 152 4.51 11.72 6.39
CA CYS A 152 4.51 13.08 5.84
C CYS A 152 5.58 13.90 6.56
N GLY A 153 6.71 14.18 5.90
CA GLY A 153 7.89 14.79 6.52
C GLY A 153 8.89 13.75 7.00
#